data_AF-A0A7W9ZZN2-F1
#
_entry.id   AF-A0A7W9ZZN2-F1
#
_cell.length_a   1.000
_cell.length_b   1.000
_cell.length_c   1.000
_cell.angle_alpha   90.00
_cell.angle_beta   90.00
_cell.angle_gamma   90.00
#
_symmetry.space_group_name_H-M   'P 1'
#
loop_
_entity.id
_entity.type
_entity.pdbx_description
1 polymer ?
#
loop_
_entity_poly.entity_id
_entity_poly.type
_entity_poly.pdbx_seq_one_letter_code
_entity_poly.pdbx_strand_id
1 'polypeptide(L)'
;MAAVFRVILSALFSTVLASTCLADGPTSSGTGFAVTTDGWLLTNAHVVQACKRIEVKGKGDATDPRIDATNDLALVKVNAVEPLKPLVFRHAPTRVGEDIVAIGYPLATLLSDSVKVTTGNVNALAGLRNDTRYIQISTPIQPGNSGGPVVDRDGFLMGITSATLSKGIADEIGITAQNVNFAIRASVADLFLQSQSITGQSGDKAADQQLISTADLADKITPSVFQILCYGEEQEQEQTATPSATTNLPAQPTASFMDARGYDAIGFDYRAVKNVTYSGCREICEGDSQCKAITYNTKHSVCFLKDNVVALIRNSDAVAAYTSSKAADVIVSDFTSYSGIDLPGGDYKRLRGSNYLQCFTACIGDNACKAFSYVPKKTECWLKDTIGQPKVTKGVELGIK
;
A
#
# COMPACT_ATOMS: atom_id res chain seq x y z
N MET A 1 -88.92 9.44 18.33
CA MET A 1 -88.13 8.30 18.83
C MET A 1 -87.45 7.66 17.63
N ALA A 2 -86.25 8.12 17.27
CA ALA A 2 -85.34 7.47 16.32
C ALA A 2 -83.97 8.18 16.42
N ALA A 3 -82.95 7.42 16.78
CA ALA A 3 -81.59 7.86 17.00
C ALA A 3 -80.87 8.08 15.66
N VAL A 4 -80.00 9.10 15.58
CA VAL A 4 -79.03 9.25 14.50
C VAL A 4 -77.64 9.35 15.12
N PHE A 5 -76.74 8.51 14.65
CA PHE A 5 -75.42 8.22 15.21
C PHE A 5 -74.35 8.48 14.14
N ARG A 6 -73.27 9.20 14.51
CA ARG A 6 -71.93 9.30 13.88
C ARG A 6 -71.86 9.93 12.47
N VAL A 7 -70.78 10.63 12.04
CA VAL A 7 -69.37 10.19 11.99
C VAL A 7 -68.43 11.42 12.01
N ILE A 8 -67.36 11.32 12.81
CA ILE A 8 -66.18 12.20 12.80
C ILE A 8 -65.23 11.65 11.72
N LEU A 9 -64.80 12.49 10.77
CA LEU A 9 -63.82 12.14 9.75
C LEU A 9 -62.47 12.81 10.07
N SER A 10 -61.59 12.09 10.75
CA SER A 10 -60.18 12.48 10.92
C SER A 10 -59.35 11.92 9.77
N ALA A 11 -58.81 12.81 8.93
CA ALA A 11 -57.89 12.48 7.86
C ALA A 11 -56.50 12.13 8.44
N LEU A 12 -56.12 10.86 8.33
CA LEU A 12 -54.76 10.38 8.60
C LEU A 12 -53.98 10.33 7.28
N PHE A 13 -53.09 11.31 7.10
CA PHE A 13 -52.04 11.27 6.07
C PHE A 13 -50.99 10.24 6.50
N SER A 14 -50.94 9.09 5.83
CA SER A 14 -49.82 8.14 5.97
C SER A 14 -48.70 8.55 5.02
N THR A 15 -47.64 9.16 5.54
CA THR A 15 -46.38 9.35 4.83
C THR A 15 -45.62 8.02 4.84
N VAL A 16 -45.59 7.34 3.70
CA VAL A 16 -44.71 6.19 3.46
C VAL A 16 -43.29 6.73 3.27
N LEU A 17 -42.45 6.57 4.29
CA LEU A 17 -41.00 6.75 4.16
C LEU A 17 -40.44 5.56 3.37
N ALA A 18 -40.17 5.77 2.08
CA ALA A 18 -39.37 4.86 1.29
C ALA A 18 -37.96 4.84 1.90
N SER A 19 -37.64 3.78 2.64
CA SER A 19 -36.27 3.49 3.05
C SER A 19 -35.48 3.15 1.81
N THR A 20 -34.69 4.10 1.31
CA THR A 20 -33.63 3.83 0.36
C THR A 20 -32.64 2.91 1.04
N CYS A 21 -32.69 1.62 0.70
CA CYS A 21 -31.62 0.68 1.00
C CYS A 21 -30.40 1.14 0.21
N LEU A 22 -29.57 2.00 0.80
CA LEU A 22 -28.21 2.18 0.33
C LEU A 22 -27.51 0.86 0.62
N ALA A 23 -27.37 0.02 -0.41
CA ALA A 23 -26.49 -1.14 -0.32
C ALA A 23 -25.08 -0.60 -0.05
N ASP A 24 -24.43 -1.07 1.01
CA ASP A 24 -23.05 -0.70 1.33
C ASP A 24 -22.17 -0.96 0.09
N GLY A 25 -21.49 0.08 -0.38
CA GLY A 25 -20.57 -0.01 -1.49
C GLY A 25 -19.35 -0.86 -1.15
N PRO A 26 -18.61 -1.37 -2.16
CA PRO A 26 -17.35 -2.06 -1.90
C PRO A 26 -16.32 -1.08 -1.31
N THR A 27 -15.69 -1.50 -0.20
CA THR A 27 -14.64 -0.76 0.53
C THR A 27 -13.29 -0.79 -0.19
N SER A 28 -13.05 -1.82 -1.01
CA SER A 28 -11.90 -1.87 -1.89
C SER A 28 -12.19 -2.77 -3.09
N SER A 29 -11.35 -2.69 -4.12
CA SER A 29 -11.46 -3.53 -5.30
C SER A 29 -10.10 -3.91 -5.86
N GLY A 30 -10.09 -5.02 -6.59
CA GLY A 30 -8.93 -5.54 -7.28
C GLY A 30 -9.33 -6.35 -8.51
N THR A 31 -8.36 -7.07 -9.04
CA THR A 31 -8.53 -7.98 -10.17
C THR A 31 -8.19 -9.40 -9.73
N GLY A 32 -8.84 -10.39 -10.30
CA GLY A 32 -8.40 -11.78 -10.25
C GLY A 32 -8.63 -12.47 -11.58
N PHE A 33 -8.16 -13.70 -11.71
CA PHE A 33 -8.33 -14.47 -12.94
C PHE A 33 -8.51 -15.97 -12.66
N ALA A 34 -9.19 -16.67 -13.56
CA ALA A 34 -9.45 -18.10 -13.40
C ALA A 34 -8.17 -18.92 -13.55
N VAL A 35 -7.98 -19.86 -12.62
CA VAL A 35 -6.90 -20.87 -12.64
C VAL A 35 -7.44 -22.28 -12.81
N THR A 36 -8.75 -22.49 -12.63
CA THR A 36 -9.43 -23.76 -12.94
C THR A 36 -10.77 -23.54 -13.62
N THR A 37 -11.22 -24.54 -14.37
CA THR A 37 -12.50 -24.49 -15.11
C THR A 37 -13.71 -24.51 -14.16
N ASP A 38 -13.55 -25.11 -12.99
CA ASP A 38 -14.62 -25.27 -12.00
C ASP A 38 -14.77 -24.06 -11.06
N GLY A 39 -13.98 -23.00 -11.21
CA GLY A 39 -14.25 -21.71 -10.55
C GLY A 39 -13.23 -21.24 -9.51
N TRP A 40 -12.01 -21.79 -9.48
CA TRP A 40 -10.94 -21.18 -8.67
C TRP A 40 -10.37 -19.97 -9.39
N LEU A 41 -10.31 -18.84 -8.67
CA LEU A 41 -9.71 -17.59 -9.12
C LEU A 41 -8.50 -17.25 -8.25
N LEU A 42 -7.41 -16.80 -8.87
CA LEU A 42 -6.23 -16.27 -8.19
C LEU A 42 -6.27 -14.73 -8.18
N THR A 43 -5.84 -14.14 -7.07
CA THR A 43 -5.67 -12.69 -6.86
C THR A 43 -4.56 -12.43 -5.84
N ASN A 44 -4.40 -11.18 -5.39
CA ASN A 44 -3.51 -10.86 -4.28
C ASN A 44 -4.17 -11.03 -2.91
N ALA A 45 -3.37 -11.38 -1.89
CA ALA A 45 -3.85 -11.50 -0.51
C ALA A 45 -4.43 -10.18 0.00
N HIS A 46 -3.74 -9.06 -0.23
CA HIS A 46 -4.20 -7.76 0.26
C HIS A 46 -5.52 -7.29 -0.34
N VAL A 47 -5.96 -7.88 -1.47
CA VAL A 47 -7.26 -7.58 -2.10
C VAL A 47 -8.42 -8.21 -1.32
N VAL A 48 -8.20 -9.36 -0.67
CA VAL A 48 -9.27 -10.18 -0.11
C VAL A 48 -9.17 -10.43 1.40
N GLN A 49 -7.98 -10.28 1.99
CA GLN A 49 -7.70 -10.73 3.37
C GLN A 49 -8.52 -10.01 4.45
N ALA A 50 -8.90 -8.75 4.22
CA ALA A 50 -9.63 -7.93 5.19
C ALA A 50 -11.15 -7.91 4.93
N CYS A 51 -11.61 -8.61 3.89
CA CYS A 51 -13.00 -8.54 3.46
C CYS A 51 -13.91 -9.38 4.36
N LYS A 52 -15.04 -8.80 4.78
CA LYS A 52 -16.13 -9.56 5.40
C LYS A 52 -16.92 -10.35 4.35
N ARG A 53 -17.05 -9.80 3.14
CA ARG A 53 -17.63 -10.45 1.95
C ARG A 53 -16.80 -10.13 0.72
N ILE A 54 -16.55 -11.14 -0.10
CA ILE A 54 -15.83 -11.02 -1.37
C ILE A 54 -16.82 -11.29 -2.49
N GLU A 55 -17.07 -10.31 -3.35
CA GLU A 55 -17.92 -10.47 -4.53
C GLU A 55 -17.05 -10.48 -5.79
N VAL A 56 -17.32 -11.41 -6.69
CA VAL A 56 -16.73 -11.44 -8.03
C VAL A 56 -17.78 -10.94 -9.01
N LYS A 57 -17.52 -9.81 -9.66
CA LYS A 57 -18.51 -9.14 -10.50
C LYS A 57 -18.97 -10.06 -11.64
N GLY A 58 -20.29 -10.27 -11.73
CA GLY A 58 -20.90 -11.19 -12.70
C GLY A 58 -20.80 -12.68 -12.35
N LYS A 59 -20.21 -13.06 -11.21
CA LYS A 59 -20.14 -14.44 -10.70
C LYS A 59 -20.73 -14.60 -9.29
N GLY A 60 -20.97 -13.51 -8.57
CA GLY A 60 -21.56 -13.51 -7.23
C GLY A 60 -20.52 -13.63 -6.13
N ASP A 61 -20.96 -14.04 -4.94
CA ASP A 61 -20.09 -14.16 -3.78
C ASP A 61 -19.08 -15.30 -3.94
N ALA A 62 -17.84 -15.00 -3.59
CA ALA A 62 -16.78 -15.98 -3.52
C ALA A 62 -16.73 -16.65 -2.13
N THR A 63 -16.21 -17.86 -2.11
CA THR A 63 -16.12 -18.74 -0.95
C THR A 63 -14.72 -19.35 -0.84
N ASP A 64 -14.45 -20.07 0.25
CA ASP A 64 -13.18 -20.77 0.51
C ASP A 64 -11.92 -19.93 0.21
N PRO A 65 -11.77 -18.75 0.86
CA PRO A 65 -10.57 -17.93 0.66
C PRO A 65 -9.35 -18.66 1.24
N ARG A 66 -8.34 -18.92 0.39
CA ARG A 66 -7.05 -19.48 0.80
C ARG A 66 -5.99 -18.42 0.60
N ILE A 67 -5.28 -18.07 1.68
CA ILE A 67 -4.44 -16.88 1.71
C ILE A 67 -3.00 -17.27 2.00
N ASP A 68 -2.09 -16.83 1.14
CA ASP A 68 -0.65 -16.76 1.37
C ASP A 68 -0.25 -15.28 1.50
N ALA A 69 -0.36 -14.76 2.72
CA ALA A 69 -0.03 -13.38 3.02
C ALA A 69 1.47 -13.09 2.84
N THR A 70 2.34 -14.11 2.95
CA THR A 70 3.79 -13.93 2.81
C THR A 70 4.13 -13.55 1.37
N ASN A 71 3.51 -14.22 0.40
CA ASN A 71 3.74 -13.98 -1.03
C ASN A 71 2.70 -13.07 -1.67
N ASP A 72 1.80 -12.48 -0.89
CA ASP A 72 0.69 -11.64 -1.33
C ASP A 72 -0.18 -12.32 -2.40
N LEU A 73 -0.52 -13.60 -2.19
CA LEU A 73 -1.37 -14.39 -3.07
C LEU A 73 -2.60 -14.90 -2.35
N ALA A 74 -3.72 -14.96 -3.04
CA ALA A 74 -4.93 -15.59 -2.53
C ALA A 74 -5.73 -16.28 -3.62
N LEU A 75 -6.39 -17.37 -3.22
CA LEU A 75 -7.37 -18.08 -4.02
C LEU A 75 -8.76 -17.84 -3.44
N VAL A 76 -9.73 -17.68 -4.32
CA VAL A 76 -11.15 -17.64 -3.96
C VAL A 76 -11.95 -18.52 -4.91
N LYS A 77 -13.05 -19.08 -4.43
CA LYS A 77 -13.90 -20.01 -5.19
C LYS A 77 -15.23 -19.38 -5.54
N VAL A 78 -15.57 -19.35 -6.82
CA VAL A 78 -16.92 -18.97 -7.29
C VAL A 78 -17.69 -20.20 -7.74
N ASN A 79 -19.02 -20.12 -7.66
CA ASN A 79 -19.89 -21.14 -8.24
C ASN A 79 -19.96 -20.95 -9.76
N ALA A 80 -19.17 -21.71 -10.51
CA ALA A 80 -19.12 -21.64 -11.96
C ALA A 80 -20.26 -22.48 -12.58
N VAL A 81 -21.38 -21.83 -12.92
CA VAL A 81 -22.49 -22.48 -13.66
C VAL A 81 -22.02 -22.96 -15.04
N GLU A 82 -21.18 -22.16 -15.69
CA GLU A 82 -20.49 -22.50 -16.94
C GLU A 82 -18.99 -22.62 -16.67
N PRO A 83 -18.28 -23.56 -17.34
CA PRO A 83 -16.84 -23.71 -17.17
C PRO A 83 -16.09 -22.40 -17.44
N LEU A 84 -15.28 -21.97 -16.48
CA LEU A 84 -14.38 -20.83 -16.67
C LEU A 84 -13.25 -21.22 -17.63
N LYS A 85 -12.56 -20.21 -18.18
CA LYS A 85 -11.38 -20.37 -19.01
C LYS A 85 -10.12 -20.08 -18.17
N PRO A 86 -9.36 -21.08 -17.71
CA PRO A 86 -8.15 -20.83 -16.94
C PRO A 86 -7.07 -20.17 -17.79
N LEU A 87 -6.23 -19.35 -17.15
CA LEU A 87 -4.97 -18.95 -17.77
C LEU A 87 -3.94 -20.06 -17.68
N VAL A 88 -3.12 -20.14 -18.72
CA VAL A 88 -2.03 -21.11 -18.82
C VAL A 88 -0.75 -20.44 -18.33
N PHE A 89 -0.12 -21.05 -17.33
CA PHE A 89 1.14 -20.60 -16.75
C PHE A 89 2.28 -20.87 -17.70
N ARG A 90 3.16 -19.87 -17.89
CA ARG A 90 4.34 -20.05 -18.71
C ARG A 90 5.35 -20.96 -18.00
N HIS A 91 5.91 -21.92 -18.73
CA HIS A 91 6.94 -22.81 -18.18
C HIS A 91 8.35 -22.26 -18.42
N ALA A 92 8.59 -21.66 -19.60
CA ALA A 92 9.87 -21.06 -19.95
C ALA A 92 10.22 -19.88 -19.03
N PRO A 93 11.52 -19.71 -18.69
CA PRO A 93 11.96 -18.63 -17.82
C PRO A 93 11.71 -17.26 -18.47
N THR A 94 11.26 -16.31 -17.66
CA THR A 94 11.11 -14.90 -18.03
C THR A 94 12.46 -14.28 -18.37
N ARG A 95 12.51 -13.47 -19.43
CA ARG A 95 13.71 -12.70 -19.82
C ARG A 95 13.48 -11.20 -19.71
N VAL A 96 14.54 -10.45 -19.40
CA VAL A 96 14.51 -8.98 -19.47
C VAL A 96 14.27 -8.55 -20.92
N GLY A 97 13.44 -7.53 -21.10
CA GLY A 97 13.05 -7.00 -22.40
C GLY A 97 11.90 -7.74 -23.07
N GLU A 98 11.35 -8.81 -22.48
CA GLU A 98 10.16 -9.46 -23.02
C GLU A 98 8.95 -8.54 -22.94
N ASP A 99 8.26 -8.40 -24.07
CA ASP A 99 6.97 -7.73 -24.17
C ASP A 99 5.92 -8.43 -23.32
N ILE A 100 5.15 -7.63 -22.59
CA ILE A 100 4.08 -8.09 -21.72
C ILE A 100 2.81 -7.27 -21.91
N VAL A 101 1.71 -7.88 -21.51
CA VAL A 101 0.40 -7.24 -21.40
C VAL A 101 -0.14 -7.47 -20.00
N ALA A 102 -0.51 -6.39 -19.31
CA ALA A 102 -1.21 -6.45 -18.03
C ALA A 102 -2.70 -6.15 -18.26
N ILE A 103 -3.57 -6.92 -17.61
CA ILE A 103 -5.01 -6.85 -17.80
C ILE A 103 -5.67 -6.75 -16.42
N GLY A 104 -6.60 -5.81 -16.25
CA GLY A 104 -7.31 -5.67 -14.99
C GLY A 104 -8.35 -4.57 -14.97
N TYR A 105 -8.81 -4.24 -13.76
CA TYR A 105 -9.89 -3.28 -13.49
C TYR A 105 -9.39 -2.11 -12.64
N PRO A 106 -8.51 -1.25 -13.17
CA PRO A 106 -7.98 -0.12 -12.42
C PRO A 106 -9.08 0.89 -12.14
N LEU A 107 -9.09 1.42 -10.92
CA LEU A 107 -9.94 2.55 -10.50
C LEU A 107 -11.41 2.36 -10.90
N ALA A 108 -11.94 1.13 -10.84
CA ALA A 108 -13.27 0.82 -11.37
C ALA A 108 -14.42 1.58 -10.69
N THR A 109 -14.21 2.13 -9.50
CA THR A 109 -15.16 3.04 -8.83
C THR A 109 -15.11 4.48 -9.35
N LEU A 110 -14.05 4.87 -10.07
CA LEU A 110 -13.81 6.21 -10.62
C LEU A 110 -13.82 6.26 -12.17
N LEU A 111 -13.49 5.14 -12.82
CA LEU A 111 -13.43 4.97 -14.28
C LEU A 111 -14.55 4.04 -14.75
N SER A 112 -14.55 3.69 -16.04
CA SER A 112 -15.48 2.70 -16.59
C SER A 112 -15.26 1.32 -15.96
N ASP A 113 -16.36 0.60 -15.71
CA ASP A 113 -16.40 -0.80 -15.25
C ASP A 113 -15.78 -1.84 -16.22
N SER A 114 -15.34 -1.42 -17.41
CA SER A 114 -14.71 -2.33 -18.37
C SER A 114 -13.27 -2.64 -18.00
N VAL A 115 -12.82 -3.82 -18.43
CA VAL A 115 -11.42 -4.22 -18.34
C VAL A 115 -10.51 -3.18 -19.03
N LYS A 116 -9.29 -3.02 -18.53
CA LYS A 116 -8.23 -2.21 -19.12
C LYS A 116 -7.04 -3.09 -19.42
N VAL A 117 -6.39 -2.75 -20.53
CA VAL A 117 -5.25 -3.47 -21.06
C VAL A 117 -4.12 -2.48 -21.21
N THR A 118 -3.00 -2.77 -20.57
CA THR A 118 -1.78 -1.96 -20.66
C THR A 118 -0.63 -2.82 -21.16
N THR A 119 0.29 -2.20 -21.90
CA THR A 119 1.45 -2.89 -22.50
C THR A 119 2.74 -2.33 -21.92
N GLY A 120 3.78 -3.15 -21.96
CA GLY A 120 5.12 -2.80 -21.50
C GLY A 120 6.07 -3.96 -21.72
N ASN A 121 7.12 -4.00 -20.94
CA ASN A 121 8.12 -5.07 -20.96
C ASN A 121 8.61 -5.40 -19.54
N VAL A 122 9.35 -6.51 -19.44
CA VAL A 122 10.08 -6.88 -18.23
C VAL A 122 11.36 -6.05 -18.13
N ASN A 123 11.47 -5.23 -17.09
CA ASN A 123 12.64 -4.40 -16.82
C ASN A 123 13.71 -5.13 -16.01
N ALA A 124 13.29 -5.95 -15.04
CA ALA A 124 14.20 -6.69 -14.18
C ALA A 124 13.57 -8.00 -13.69
N LEU A 125 14.45 -8.94 -13.33
CA LEU A 125 14.11 -10.26 -12.82
C LEU A 125 14.09 -10.31 -11.28
N ALA A 126 13.97 -9.17 -10.62
CA ALA A 126 13.78 -9.11 -9.19
C ALA A 126 12.96 -7.87 -8.84
N GLY A 127 12.30 -7.93 -7.70
CA GLY A 127 11.62 -6.81 -7.09
C GLY A 127 12.56 -5.96 -6.25
N LEU A 128 11.97 -5.23 -5.31
CA LEU A 128 12.70 -4.46 -4.33
C LEU A 128 13.73 -5.30 -3.58
N ARG A 129 14.90 -4.68 -3.34
CA ARG A 129 15.99 -5.28 -2.56
C ARG A 129 16.39 -6.68 -3.08
N ASN A 130 16.31 -6.88 -4.39
CA ASN A 130 16.57 -8.15 -5.08
C ASN A 130 15.64 -9.30 -4.67
N ASP A 131 14.41 -9.01 -4.23
CA ASP A 131 13.41 -10.06 -3.97
C ASP A 131 13.05 -10.80 -5.27
N THR A 132 13.54 -12.03 -5.39
CA THR A 132 13.39 -12.85 -6.59
C THR A 132 11.99 -13.37 -6.81
N ARG A 133 11.05 -13.18 -5.86
CA ARG A 133 9.65 -13.56 -6.02
C ARG A 133 8.93 -12.67 -7.04
N TYR A 134 9.48 -11.50 -7.35
CA TYR A 134 8.89 -10.53 -8.25
C TYR A 134 9.67 -10.38 -9.56
N ILE A 135 8.99 -9.83 -10.56
CA ILE A 135 9.57 -9.20 -11.75
C ILE A 135 9.23 -7.72 -11.74
N GLN A 136 10.16 -6.89 -12.17
CA GLN A 136 9.89 -5.47 -12.42
C GLN A 136 9.39 -5.31 -13.86
N ILE A 137 8.32 -4.54 -14.02
CA ILE A 137 7.64 -4.30 -15.29
C ILE A 137 7.51 -2.80 -15.55
N SER A 138 7.54 -2.41 -16.83
CA SER A 138 7.33 -1.01 -17.24
C SER A 138 5.86 -0.63 -17.43
N THR A 139 4.98 -1.63 -17.47
CA THR A 139 3.56 -1.44 -17.75
C THR A 139 2.91 -0.49 -16.73
N PRO A 140 2.09 0.50 -17.15
CA PRO A 140 1.35 1.36 -16.22
C PRO A 140 0.36 0.53 -15.37
N ILE A 141 0.51 0.61 -14.05
CA ILE A 141 -0.33 -0.05 -13.05
C ILE A 141 -0.93 1.00 -12.11
N GLN A 142 -2.20 0.82 -11.75
CA GLN A 142 -2.93 1.70 -10.82
C GLN A 142 -3.68 0.86 -9.76
N PRO A 143 -4.15 1.45 -8.65
CA PRO A 143 -5.06 0.78 -7.73
C PRO A 143 -6.22 0.12 -8.48
N GLY A 144 -6.56 -1.12 -8.13
CA GLY A 144 -7.53 -1.98 -8.84
C GLY A 144 -6.90 -3.00 -9.81
N ASN A 145 -5.67 -2.78 -10.28
CA ASN A 145 -4.95 -3.79 -11.07
C ASN A 145 -4.34 -4.92 -10.22
N SER A 146 -4.18 -4.72 -8.90
CA SER A 146 -3.68 -5.76 -7.99
C SER A 146 -4.43 -7.07 -8.19
N GLY A 147 -3.68 -8.16 -8.36
CA GLY A 147 -4.18 -9.51 -8.60
C GLY A 147 -4.47 -9.81 -10.09
N GLY A 148 -4.33 -8.83 -10.97
CA GLY A 148 -4.52 -8.99 -12.42
C GLY A 148 -3.35 -9.68 -13.11
N PRO A 149 -3.60 -10.47 -14.17
CA PRO A 149 -2.56 -11.21 -14.86
C PRO A 149 -1.64 -10.30 -15.67
N VAL A 150 -0.36 -10.68 -15.69
CA VAL A 150 0.66 -10.20 -16.63
C VAL A 150 1.03 -11.37 -17.53
N VAL A 151 0.76 -11.25 -18.82
CA VAL A 151 0.96 -12.30 -19.82
C VAL A 151 2.00 -11.89 -20.87
N ASP A 152 2.64 -12.87 -21.51
CA ASP A 152 3.43 -12.63 -22.73
C ASP A 152 2.53 -12.38 -23.96
N ARG A 153 3.15 -12.15 -25.11
CA ARG A 153 2.48 -11.95 -26.40
C ARG A 153 1.69 -13.15 -26.90
N ASP A 154 1.88 -14.33 -26.32
CA ASP A 154 1.17 -15.56 -26.69
C ASP A 154 0.01 -15.86 -25.71
N GLY A 155 -0.07 -15.10 -24.62
CA GLY A 155 -1.10 -15.18 -23.59
C GLY A 155 -0.78 -16.15 -22.46
N PHE A 156 0.48 -16.56 -22.31
CA PHE A 156 0.92 -17.34 -21.16
C PHE A 156 1.21 -16.41 -19.97
N LEU A 157 0.72 -16.78 -18.79
CA LEU A 157 0.88 -16.04 -17.56
C LEU A 157 2.35 -16.02 -17.12
N MET A 158 2.89 -14.83 -16.95
CA MET A 158 4.25 -14.57 -16.47
C MET A 158 4.28 -14.02 -15.04
N GLY A 159 3.22 -13.31 -14.63
CA GLY A 159 3.12 -12.80 -13.28
C GLY A 159 1.75 -12.25 -12.90
N ILE A 160 1.64 -11.80 -11.65
CA ILE A 160 0.43 -11.27 -11.02
C ILE A 160 0.76 -9.87 -10.54
N THR A 161 0.08 -8.87 -11.09
CA THR A 161 0.32 -7.46 -10.79
C THR A 161 0.15 -7.18 -9.30
N SER A 162 1.10 -6.46 -8.67
CA SER A 162 0.96 -5.97 -7.29
C SER A 162 1.06 -4.45 -7.26
N ALA A 163 -0.10 -3.77 -7.23
CA ALA A 163 -0.14 -2.31 -7.19
C ALA A 163 0.28 -1.76 -5.82
N THR A 164 0.10 -2.54 -4.74
CA THR A 164 0.56 -2.19 -3.40
C THR A 164 2.07 -2.09 -3.32
N LEU A 165 2.81 -2.96 -4.00
CA LEU A 165 4.27 -2.86 -4.02
C LEU A 165 4.71 -1.59 -4.77
N SER A 166 4.10 -1.28 -5.92
CA SER A 166 4.34 -0.01 -6.63
C SER A 166 4.01 1.22 -5.79
N LYS A 167 2.89 1.20 -5.07
CA LYS A 167 2.47 2.28 -4.16
C LYS A 167 3.43 2.39 -2.97
N GLY A 168 3.77 1.28 -2.32
CA GLY A 168 4.72 1.21 -1.21
C GLY A 168 6.07 1.77 -1.59
N ILE A 169 6.51 1.57 -2.84
CA ILE A 169 7.72 2.20 -3.37
C ILE A 169 7.53 3.68 -3.54
N ALA A 170 6.45 4.13 -4.20
CA ALA A 170 6.16 5.55 -4.36
C ALA A 170 6.10 6.27 -3.00
N ASP A 171 5.58 5.59 -1.98
CA ASP A 171 5.52 6.03 -0.60
C ASP A 171 6.92 5.99 0.09
N GLU A 172 7.75 4.96 -0.17
CA GLU A 172 9.13 4.81 0.33
C GLU A 172 10.10 5.85 -0.27
N ILE A 173 9.98 6.13 -1.58
CA ILE A 173 10.88 7.03 -2.32
C ILE A 173 10.34 8.46 -2.45
N GLY A 174 9.08 8.70 -2.09
CA GLY A 174 8.45 10.02 -2.13
C GLY A 174 8.27 10.61 -3.54
N ILE A 175 8.44 9.78 -4.57
CA ILE A 175 8.14 10.10 -5.98
C ILE A 175 7.39 8.91 -6.59
N THR A 176 6.36 9.18 -7.39
CA THR A 176 5.77 8.13 -8.20
C THR A 176 6.74 7.79 -9.33
N ALA A 177 7.56 6.75 -9.13
CA ALA A 177 8.47 6.27 -10.16
C ALA A 177 7.65 5.82 -11.38
N GLN A 178 7.85 6.52 -12.49
CA GLN A 178 7.20 6.18 -13.76
C GLN A 178 7.80 4.89 -14.31
N ASN A 179 6.95 3.97 -14.78
CA ASN A 179 7.37 2.70 -15.38
C ASN A 179 8.19 1.80 -14.44
N VAL A 180 8.00 1.93 -13.13
CA VAL A 180 8.58 1.05 -12.11
C VAL A 180 7.43 0.37 -11.37
N ASN A 181 6.97 -0.75 -11.94
CA ASN A 181 5.89 -1.54 -11.37
C ASN A 181 6.34 -2.98 -11.16
N PHE A 182 5.57 -3.76 -10.40
CA PHE A 182 5.96 -5.11 -10.02
C PHE A 182 4.85 -6.11 -10.23
N ALA A 183 5.24 -7.32 -10.57
CA ALA A 183 4.37 -8.48 -10.58
C ALA A 183 5.04 -9.64 -9.84
N ILE A 184 4.26 -10.36 -9.03
CA ILE A 184 4.67 -11.62 -8.43
C ILE A 184 4.85 -12.63 -9.56
N ARG A 185 5.93 -13.40 -9.56
CA ARG A 185 6.20 -14.38 -10.61
C ARG A 185 5.12 -15.46 -10.66
N ALA A 186 4.75 -15.86 -11.88
CA ALA A 186 3.83 -16.98 -12.10
C ALA A 186 4.32 -18.28 -11.43
N SER A 187 5.63 -18.50 -11.32
CA SER A 187 6.20 -19.66 -10.63
C SER A 187 5.92 -19.67 -9.13
N VAL A 188 5.85 -18.50 -8.47
CA VAL A 188 5.48 -18.40 -7.05
C VAL A 188 4.00 -18.74 -6.88
N ALA A 189 3.16 -18.25 -7.79
CA ALA A 189 1.75 -18.60 -7.83
C ALA A 189 1.49 -20.09 -8.10
N ASP A 190 2.24 -20.70 -9.02
CA ASP A 190 2.13 -22.14 -9.30
C ASP A 190 2.47 -22.99 -8.07
N LEU A 191 3.55 -22.64 -7.34
CA LEU A 191 3.88 -23.29 -6.06
C LEU A 191 2.75 -23.13 -5.03
N PHE A 192 2.12 -21.96 -4.98
CA PHE A 192 0.96 -21.74 -4.12
C PHE A 192 -0.22 -22.62 -4.53
N LEU A 193 -0.58 -22.71 -5.82
CA LEU A 193 -1.65 -23.60 -6.31
C LEU A 193 -1.38 -25.06 -5.89
N GLN A 194 -0.16 -25.54 -6.11
CA GLN A 194 0.25 -26.90 -5.75
C GLN A 194 0.13 -27.15 -4.24
N SER A 195 0.52 -26.18 -3.40
CA SER A 195 0.36 -26.27 -1.93
C SER A 195 -1.11 -26.40 -1.51
N GLN A 196 -2.03 -25.87 -2.31
CA GLN A 196 -3.47 -25.93 -2.09
C GLN A 196 -4.14 -27.12 -2.80
N SER A 197 -3.35 -28.04 -3.37
CA SER A 197 -3.84 -29.18 -4.16
C SER A 197 -4.69 -28.76 -5.38
N ILE A 198 -4.39 -27.60 -5.96
CA ILE A 198 -5.01 -27.10 -7.19
C ILE A 198 -4.01 -27.26 -8.32
N THR A 199 -4.42 -27.91 -9.41
CA THR A 199 -3.57 -28.10 -10.59
C THR A 199 -3.85 -26.99 -11.60
N GLY A 200 -2.86 -26.13 -11.83
CA GLY A 200 -2.88 -25.15 -12.91
C GLY A 200 -2.57 -25.79 -14.26
N GLN A 201 -2.89 -25.07 -15.34
CA GLN A 201 -2.43 -25.43 -16.68
C GLN A 201 -1.08 -24.76 -16.93
N SER A 202 -0.13 -25.46 -17.55
CA SER A 202 1.16 -24.89 -17.95
C SER A 202 1.47 -25.16 -19.40
N GLY A 203 2.20 -24.26 -20.05
CA GLY A 203 2.56 -24.38 -21.46
C GLY A 203 3.51 -23.28 -21.91
N ASP A 204 4.02 -23.42 -23.12
CA ASP A 204 4.87 -22.45 -23.81
C ASP A 204 4.42 -22.28 -25.26
N LYS A 205 4.89 -21.21 -25.88
CA LYS A 205 4.66 -20.92 -27.31
C LYS A 205 5.15 -22.08 -28.19
N ALA A 206 4.32 -22.50 -29.15
CA ALA A 206 4.76 -23.39 -30.22
C ALA A 206 5.68 -22.66 -31.22
N ALA A 207 6.67 -23.36 -31.77
CA ALA A 207 7.72 -22.77 -32.61
C ALA A 207 7.21 -22.03 -33.87
N ASP A 208 6.00 -22.36 -34.33
CA ASP A 208 5.33 -21.84 -35.52
C ASP A 208 4.17 -20.88 -35.23
N GLN A 209 3.93 -20.55 -33.95
CA GLN A 209 2.80 -19.73 -33.56
C GLN A 209 3.00 -18.25 -33.92
N GLN A 210 2.13 -17.75 -34.80
CA GLN A 210 2.16 -16.36 -35.25
C GLN A 210 1.86 -15.40 -34.09
N LEU A 211 2.57 -14.28 -34.03
CA LEU A 211 2.33 -13.23 -33.04
C LEU A 211 0.91 -12.69 -33.20
N ILE A 212 0.13 -12.75 -32.13
CA ILE A 212 -1.20 -12.13 -32.07
C ILE A 212 -1.07 -10.65 -31.72
N SER A 213 -2.01 -9.83 -32.23
CA SER A 213 -2.04 -8.42 -31.88
C SER A 213 -2.41 -8.23 -30.40
N THR A 214 -2.10 -7.07 -29.82
CA THR A 214 -2.53 -6.75 -28.45
C THR A 214 -4.06 -6.81 -28.29
N ALA A 215 -4.81 -6.43 -29.33
CA ALA A 215 -6.26 -6.46 -29.30
C ALA A 215 -6.79 -7.91 -29.28
N ASP A 216 -6.29 -8.77 -30.17
CA ASP A 216 -6.69 -10.18 -30.21
C ASP A 216 -6.29 -10.92 -28.93
N LEU A 217 -5.12 -10.57 -28.36
CA LEU A 217 -4.69 -11.08 -27.07
C LEU A 217 -5.63 -10.64 -25.94
N ALA A 218 -6.07 -9.38 -25.94
CA ALA A 218 -7.04 -8.90 -24.97
C ALA A 218 -8.37 -9.65 -25.08
N ASP A 219 -8.88 -9.88 -26.29
CA ASP A 219 -10.12 -10.62 -26.52
C ASP A 219 -9.99 -12.09 -26.07
N LYS A 220 -8.81 -12.69 -26.24
CA LYS A 220 -8.51 -14.04 -25.77
C LYS A 220 -8.49 -14.15 -24.24
N ILE A 221 -7.87 -13.17 -23.55
CA ILE A 221 -7.57 -13.27 -22.11
C ILE A 221 -8.67 -12.67 -21.23
N THR A 222 -9.33 -11.59 -21.67
CA THR A 222 -10.36 -10.90 -20.88
C THR A 222 -11.46 -11.81 -20.30
N PRO A 223 -11.98 -12.83 -21.01
CA PRO A 223 -12.99 -13.75 -20.47
C PRO A 223 -12.53 -14.54 -19.23
N SER A 224 -11.22 -14.57 -18.96
CA SER A 224 -10.61 -15.24 -17.81
C SER A 224 -10.35 -14.29 -16.64
N VAL A 225 -10.54 -12.97 -16.81
CA VAL A 225 -10.19 -11.93 -15.84
C VAL A 225 -11.46 -11.33 -15.25
N PHE A 226 -11.49 -11.16 -13.93
CA PHE A 226 -12.67 -10.74 -13.19
C PHE A 226 -12.33 -9.60 -12.23
N GLN A 227 -13.29 -8.70 -12.03
CA GLN A 227 -13.22 -7.70 -10.98
C GLN A 227 -13.60 -8.33 -9.64
N ILE A 228 -12.78 -8.10 -8.62
CA ILE A 228 -13.02 -8.54 -7.24
C ILE A 228 -13.38 -7.31 -6.41
N LEU A 229 -14.48 -7.43 -5.65
CA LEU A 229 -15.02 -6.39 -4.78
C LEU A 229 -15.01 -6.87 -3.33
N CYS A 230 -14.51 -6.02 -2.45
CA CYS A 230 -14.36 -6.30 -1.02
C CYS A 230 -15.34 -5.46 -0.21
N TYR A 231 -16.13 -6.09 0.66
CA TYR A 231 -17.11 -5.40 1.51
C TYR A 231 -16.75 -5.52 3.00
N GLY A 232 -16.77 -4.38 3.71
CA GLY A 232 -16.37 -4.17 5.11
C GLY A 232 -14.84 -4.14 5.31
N GLU A 233 -14.23 -3.40 6.25
CA GLU A 233 -14.55 -2.11 6.89
C GLU A 233 -13.70 -1.02 6.21
N GLU A 234 -14.33 0.09 5.81
CA GLU A 234 -13.64 1.37 5.57
C GLU A 234 -13.83 2.27 6.81
N GLN A 235 -12.81 3.07 7.04
CA GLN A 235 -12.56 3.94 8.18
C GLN A 235 -13.73 4.89 8.48
N GLU A 236 -14.12 5.01 9.76
CA GLU A 236 -15.05 6.04 10.23
C GLU A 236 -14.53 7.44 9.86
N GLN A 237 -15.23 8.08 8.93
CA GLN A 237 -15.34 9.53 8.88
C GLN A 237 -16.29 9.96 9.99
N GLU A 238 -15.90 10.92 10.84
CA GLU A 238 -16.90 11.70 11.57
C GLU A 238 -16.52 13.19 11.67
N GLN A 239 -17.41 13.99 11.09
CA GLN A 239 -17.51 15.44 11.22
C GLN A 239 -18.22 15.82 12.53
N THR A 240 -17.65 16.80 13.25
CA THR A 240 -18.31 17.82 14.09
C THR A 240 -19.50 17.45 14.99
N ALA A 241 -19.29 17.43 16.32
CA ALA A 241 -19.93 18.33 17.30
C ALA A 241 -19.47 18.05 18.76
N THR A 242 -19.37 19.10 19.55
CA THR A 242 -18.86 19.21 20.94
C THR A 242 -19.91 18.77 22.01
N PRO A 243 -19.66 18.85 23.35
CA PRO A 243 -19.36 17.71 24.22
C PRO A 243 -20.40 17.44 25.34
N SER A 244 -20.13 16.42 26.16
CA SER A 244 -20.67 16.08 27.51
C SER A 244 -21.75 14.99 27.50
N ALA A 245 -21.81 14.00 28.39
CA ALA A 245 -21.06 13.71 29.61
C ALA A 245 -21.10 12.19 29.92
N THR A 246 -20.02 11.70 30.53
CA THR A 246 -19.88 10.58 31.48
C THR A 246 -20.81 9.36 31.37
N THR A 247 -20.20 8.18 31.16
CA THR A 247 -20.43 7.02 32.04
C THR A 247 -19.29 6.01 31.92
N ASN A 248 -18.79 5.59 33.07
CA ASN A 248 -17.67 4.66 33.27
C ASN A 248 -17.96 3.27 32.70
N LEU A 249 -16.99 2.67 32.00
CA LEU A 249 -16.70 1.22 31.99
C LEU A 249 -15.23 1.00 31.55
N PRO A 250 -14.61 -0.16 31.85
CA PRO A 250 -13.19 -0.29 32.21
C PRO A 250 -12.20 -0.17 31.04
N ALA A 251 -10.96 0.20 31.42
CA ALA A 251 -9.80 0.44 30.57
C ALA A 251 -9.65 -0.56 29.40
N GLN A 252 -9.68 -0.02 28.19
CA GLN A 252 -9.23 -0.70 26.97
C GLN A 252 -7.71 -0.99 27.04
N PRO A 253 -7.22 -2.01 26.32
CA PRO A 253 -5.80 -2.31 26.28
C PRO A 253 -5.07 -1.13 25.63
N THR A 254 -4.28 -0.42 26.43
CA THR A 254 -3.36 0.63 25.99
C THR A 254 -2.59 0.15 24.78
N ALA A 255 -2.61 0.91 23.68
CA ALA A 255 -1.72 0.65 22.55
C ALA A 255 -0.29 0.50 23.09
N SER A 256 0.28 -0.70 23.02
CA SER A 256 1.63 -0.92 23.51
C SER A 256 2.58 -0.22 22.55
N PHE A 257 3.37 0.72 23.05
CA PHE A 257 4.42 1.37 22.27
C PHE A 257 5.79 0.80 22.62
N MET A 258 6.68 0.86 21.64
CA MET A 258 8.08 0.47 21.76
C MET A 258 8.94 1.72 21.83
N ASP A 259 9.73 1.83 22.91
CA ASP A 259 10.69 2.92 23.10
C ASP A 259 12.01 2.62 22.37
N ALA A 260 12.51 3.62 21.66
CA ALA A 260 13.82 3.62 21.01
C ALA A 260 14.63 4.84 21.52
N ARG A 261 15.30 4.64 22.66
CA ARG A 261 16.19 5.66 23.26
C ARG A 261 17.45 5.88 22.42
N GLY A 262 17.82 7.14 22.20
CA GLY A 262 18.97 7.51 21.36
C GLY A 262 18.67 7.44 19.86
N TYR A 263 17.38 7.39 19.50
CA TYR A 263 16.92 7.39 18.12
C TYR A 263 15.90 8.50 17.88
N ASP A 264 15.94 9.04 16.67
CA ASP A 264 14.94 9.93 16.09
C ASP A 264 14.13 9.15 15.06
N ALA A 265 12.80 9.21 15.15
CA ALA A 265 11.91 8.72 14.12
C ALA A 265 11.80 9.81 13.06
N ILE A 266 12.28 9.56 11.85
CA ILE A 266 12.42 10.63 10.87
C ILE A 266 11.09 10.99 10.20
N GLY A 267 10.83 12.29 10.06
CA GLY A 267 9.69 12.81 9.31
C GLY A 267 8.32 12.53 9.96
N PHE A 268 7.26 12.67 9.15
CA PHE A 268 5.85 12.45 9.51
C PHE A 268 5.34 13.31 10.68
N ASP A 269 6.05 14.40 10.98
CA ASP A 269 5.69 15.35 12.03
C ASP A 269 4.45 16.16 11.62
N TYR A 270 3.33 15.93 12.30
CA TYR A 270 2.12 16.73 12.09
C TYR A 270 1.94 17.80 13.18
N ARG A 271 2.57 17.61 14.35
CA ARG A 271 2.44 18.54 15.47
C ARG A 271 3.67 18.52 16.38
N ALA A 272 4.13 19.70 16.78
CA ALA A 272 5.18 19.87 17.78
C ALA A 272 4.61 20.47 19.07
N VAL A 273 4.87 19.82 20.21
CA VAL A 273 4.48 20.27 21.55
C VAL A 273 5.73 20.65 22.33
N LYS A 274 5.81 21.91 22.76
CA LYS A 274 6.95 22.44 23.51
C LYS A 274 6.72 22.35 25.01
N ASN A 275 7.80 22.37 25.78
CA ASN A 275 7.79 22.39 27.25
C ASN A 275 7.04 21.20 27.85
N VAL A 276 7.20 20.02 27.25
CA VAL A 276 6.58 18.77 27.71
C VAL A 276 7.66 17.79 28.16
N THR A 277 7.33 16.88 29.08
CA THR A 277 8.20 15.75 29.44
C THR A 277 8.07 14.63 28.40
N TYR A 278 8.99 13.66 28.42
CA TYR A 278 8.84 12.45 27.61
C TYR A 278 7.52 11.73 27.91
N SER A 279 7.18 11.54 29.20
CA SER A 279 5.92 10.90 29.60
C SER A 279 4.68 11.66 29.13
N GLY A 280 4.70 12.99 29.20
CA GLY A 280 3.61 13.82 28.68
C GLY A 280 3.53 13.74 27.15
N CYS A 281 4.66 13.66 26.44
CA CYS A 281 4.70 13.44 25.00
C CYS A 281 4.06 12.08 24.62
N ARG A 282 4.36 11.04 25.39
CA ARG A 282 3.76 9.70 25.25
C ARG A 282 2.24 9.74 25.48
N GLU A 283 1.80 10.34 26.57
CA GLU A 283 0.38 10.45 26.93
C GLU A 283 -0.43 11.24 25.90
N ILE A 284 0.12 12.35 25.39
CA ILE A 284 -0.50 13.13 24.31
C ILE A 284 -0.65 12.27 23.04
N CYS A 285 0.36 11.47 22.71
CA CYS A 285 0.31 10.59 21.56
C CYS A 285 -0.68 9.43 21.75
N GLU A 286 -0.71 8.80 22.92
CA GLU A 286 -1.64 7.73 23.24
C GLU A 286 -3.11 8.20 23.24
N GLY A 287 -3.35 9.46 23.62
CA GLY A 287 -4.66 10.10 23.54
C GLY A 287 -5.03 10.67 22.16
N ASP A 288 -4.15 10.56 21.15
CA ASP A 288 -4.36 11.07 19.80
C ASP A 288 -4.39 9.90 18.80
N SER A 289 -5.56 9.60 18.25
CA SER A 289 -5.75 8.46 17.35
C SER A 289 -4.92 8.54 16.07
N GLN A 290 -4.53 9.75 15.65
CA GLN A 290 -3.65 9.97 14.51
C GLN A 290 -2.19 9.61 14.86
N CYS A 291 -1.78 9.72 16.12
CA CYS A 291 -0.40 9.52 16.53
C CYS A 291 0.01 8.05 16.49
N LYS A 292 0.97 7.72 15.62
CA LYS A 292 1.57 6.38 15.51
C LYS A 292 3.00 6.33 16.03
N ALA A 293 3.65 7.48 16.13
CA ALA A 293 4.97 7.60 16.72
C ALA A 293 5.21 8.98 17.30
N ILE A 294 6.28 9.08 18.08
CA ILE A 294 6.81 10.34 18.58
C ILE A 294 8.32 10.39 18.36
N THR A 295 8.86 11.60 18.31
CA THR A 295 10.22 11.83 18.76
C THR A 295 10.26 12.93 19.79
N TYR A 296 10.90 12.65 20.92
CA TYR A 296 11.11 13.61 21.98
C TYR A 296 12.55 14.08 21.98
N ASN A 297 12.75 15.39 21.81
CA ASN A 297 14.04 16.03 21.95
C ASN A 297 14.36 16.29 23.42
N THR A 298 15.37 15.61 23.96
CA THR A 298 15.75 15.65 25.38
C THR A 298 16.42 16.96 25.78
N LYS A 299 17.02 17.67 24.83
CA LYS A 299 17.76 18.91 25.06
C LYS A 299 16.87 20.14 25.10
N HIS A 300 15.79 20.13 24.33
CA HIS A 300 14.90 21.27 24.13
C HIS A 300 13.49 21.06 24.69
N SER A 301 13.21 19.88 25.26
CA SER A 301 11.90 19.51 25.81
C SER A 301 10.76 19.70 24.79
N VAL A 302 11.03 19.28 23.54
CA VAL A 302 10.07 19.36 22.44
C VAL A 302 9.68 17.95 22.03
N CYS A 303 8.38 17.70 21.99
CA CYS A 303 7.77 16.50 21.48
C CYS A 303 7.32 16.74 20.04
N PHE A 304 7.67 15.83 19.15
CA PHE A 304 7.19 15.81 17.78
C PHE A 304 6.28 14.60 17.62
N LEU A 305 4.98 14.85 17.47
CA LEU A 305 3.97 13.83 17.24
C LEU A 305 3.93 13.48 15.75
N LYS A 306 3.86 12.18 15.47
CA LYS A 306 3.98 11.64 14.12
C LYS A 306 2.83 10.71 13.81
N ASP A 307 2.27 10.87 12.63
CA ASP A 307 1.14 10.05 12.16
C ASP A 307 1.60 8.75 11.49
N ASN A 308 2.92 8.59 11.31
CA ASN A 308 3.55 7.37 10.85
C ASN A 308 5.00 7.29 11.35
N VAL A 309 5.63 6.13 11.17
CA VAL A 309 7.07 5.94 11.36
C VAL A 309 7.56 4.90 10.37
N VAL A 310 8.69 5.18 9.73
CA VAL A 310 9.26 4.29 8.70
C VAL A 310 10.73 3.98 9.00
N ALA A 311 11.47 4.96 9.53
CA ALA A 311 12.87 4.75 9.89
C ALA A 311 13.25 5.44 11.19
N LEU A 312 14.18 4.81 11.91
CA LEU A 312 14.86 5.33 13.09
C LEU A 312 16.32 5.62 12.73
N ILE A 313 16.79 6.81 13.03
CA ILE A 313 18.19 7.20 12.89
C ILE A 313 18.79 7.49 14.26
N ARG A 314 20.09 7.27 14.44
CA ARG A 314 20.76 7.54 15.71
C ARG A 314 20.76 9.03 15.99
N ASN A 315 20.36 9.44 17.18
CA ASN A 315 20.44 10.80 17.66
C ASN A 315 20.48 10.79 19.19
N SER A 316 21.61 11.23 19.78
CA SER A 316 21.81 11.21 21.23
C SER A 316 20.83 12.12 21.99
N ASP A 317 20.29 13.13 21.31
CA ASP A 317 19.41 14.13 21.89
C ASP A 317 17.93 13.77 21.67
N ALA A 318 17.64 12.53 21.23
CA ALA A 318 16.30 12.07 20.88
C ALA A 318 15.90 10.77 21.59
N VAL A 319 14.60 10.66 21.91
CA VAL A 319 13.94 9.41 22.27
C VAL A 319 12.72 9.25 21.36
N ALA A 320 12.74 8.25 20.50
CA ALA A 320 11.60 7.87 19.69
C ALA A 320 10.75 6.84 20.42
N ALA A 321 9.45 6.85 20.14
CA ALA A 321 8.59 5.72 20.47
C ALA A 321 7.50 5.57 19.42
N TYR A 322 7.09 4.34 19.14
CA TYR A 322 6.11 4.05 18.10
C TYR A 322 5.22 2.88 18.49
N THR A 323 4.03 2.82 17.91
CA THR A 323 3.07 1.75 18.22
C THR A 323 3.66 0.40 17.84
N SER A 324 3.46 -0.62 18.67
CA SER A 324 3.91 -2.00 18.39
C SER A 324 3.40 -2.54 17.06
N SER A 325 2.24 -2.08 16.58
CA SER A 325 1.72 -2.39 15.25
C SER A 325 2.62 -1.95 14.08
N LYS A 326 3.55 -1.01 14.31
CA LYS A 326 4.52 -0.54 13.31
C LYS A 326 5.87 -1.25 13.43
N ALA A 327 6.07 -2.11 14.42
CA ALA A 327 7.39 -2.69 14.71
C ALA A 327 8.00 -3.48 13.55
N ALA A 328 7.17 -4.16 12.75
CA ALA A 328 7.63 -4.91 11.57
C ALA A 328 8.03 -4.00 10.40
N ASP A 329 7.53 -2.77 10.35
CA ASP A 329 7.72 -1.82 9.24
C ASP A 329 8.84 -0.81 9.51
N VAL A 330 9.26 -0.66 10.78
CA VAL A 330 10.24 0.36 11.20
C VAL A 330 11.67 -0.14 10.98
N ILE A 331 12.40 0.57 10.12
CA ILE A 331 13.80 0.26 9.78
C ILE A 331 14.74 1.05 10.69
N VAL A 332 15.71 0.38 11.30
CA VAL A 332 16.79 1.05 12.03
C VAL A 332 17.93 1.33 11.06
N SER A 333 18.20 2.60 10.79
CA SER A 333 19.33 3.03 9.95
C SER A 333 20.61 3.14 10.79
N ASP A 334 21.74 2.91 10.12
CA ASP A 334 23.09 3.24 10.58
C ASP A 334 23.36 4.76 10.65
N PHE A 335 22.59 5.57 9.93
CA PHE A 335 22.72 7.02 9.94
C PHE A 335 22.65 7.62 11.34
N THR A 336 23.49 8.63 11.55
CA THR A 336 23.50 9.46 12.74
C THR A 336 23.14 10.90 12.40
N SER A 337 22.25 11.49 13.20
CA SER A 337 21.82 12.87 13.10
C SER A 337 22.42 13.73 14.21
N TYR A 338 22.85 14.94 13.84
CA TYR A 338 23.37 15.93 14.77
C TYR A 338 22.72 17.29 14.49
N SER A 339 22.08 17.86 15.51
CA SER A 339 21.53 19.21 15.44
C SER A 339 22.59 20.27 15.74
N GLY A 340 22.65 21.30 14.89
CA GLY A 340 23.56 22.43 15.04
C GLY A 340 25.00 22.13 14.64
N ILE A 341 25.24 21.07 13.87
CA ILE A 341 26.55 20.68 13.33
C ILE A 341 26.50 20.70 11.80
N ASP A 342 27.59 21.12 11.18
CA ASP A 342 27.84 21.04 9.75
C ASP A 342 29.19 20.37 9.49
N LEU A 343 29.38 19.80 8.30
CA LEU A 343 30.65 19.28 7.79
C LEU A 343 31.05 20.09 6.56
N PRO A 344 31.74 21.23 6.69
CA PRO A 344 32.02 22.09 5.55
C PRO A 344 32.84 21.37 4.46
N GLY A 345 32.45 21.57 3.19
CA GLY A 345 33.12 21.00 2.02
C GLY A 345 32.55 19.66 1.56
N GLY A 346 33.05 19.16 0.42
CA GLY A 346 32.57 17.90 -0.18
C GLY A 346 31.16 17.99 -0.79
N ASP A 347 30.57 19.18 -0.87
CA ASP A 347 29.24 19.39 -1.42
C ASP A 347 29.23 19.16 -2.94
N TYR A 348 28.58 18.10 -3.38
CA TYR A 348 28.51 17.74 -4.80
C TYR A 348 27.10 17.90 -5.39
N LYS A 349 26.06 17.92 -4.54
CA LYS A 349 24.67 18.09 -4.97
C LYS A 349 23.87 18.93 -3.98
N ARG A 350 23.10 19.88 -4.51
CA ARG A 350 22.21 20.75 -3.73
C ARG A 350 20.75 20.49 -4.10
N LEU A 351 19.92 20.21 -3.10
CA LEU A 351 18.47 20.09 -3.26
C LEU A 351 17.82 21.34 -2.67
N ARG A 352 16.96 22.02 -3.44
CA ARG A 352 16.23 23.22 -3.01
C ARG A 352 14.76 22.87 -2.81
N GLY A 353 14.10 23.53 -1.86
CA GLY A 353 12.72 23.19 -1.50
C GLY A 353 12.60 21.81 -0.88
N SER A 354 13.69 21.30 -0.28
CA SER A 354 13.74 19.98 0.33
C SER A 354 13.44 20.04 1.83
N ASN A 355 13.17 18.89 2.42
CA ASN A 355 13.12 18.69 3.87
C ASN A 355 14.19 17.69 4.36
N TYR A 356 14.29 17.49 5.68
CA TYR A 356 15.29 16.58 6.27
C TYR A 356 15.11 15.12 5.79
N LEU A 357 13.88 14.63 5.68
CA LEU A 357 13.60 13.29 5.19
C LEU A 357 14.06 13.13 3.74
N GLN A 358 13.80 14.12 2.88
CA GLN A 358 14.26 14.12 1.48
C GLN A 358 15.78 14.20 1.37
N CYS A 359 16.46 14.91 2.28
CA CYS A 359 17.91 14.87 2.37
C CYS A 359 18.43 13.46 2.68
N PHE A 360 17.84 12.85 3.70
CA PHE A 360 18.17 11.51 4.16
C PHE A 360 17.97 10.48 3.05
N THR A 361 16.79 10.46 2.41
CA THR A 361 16.50 9.49 1.34
C THR A 361 17.36 9.72 0.10
N ALA A 362 17.62 10.98 -0.27
CA ALA A 362 18.53 11.30 -1.38
C ALA A 362 19.97 10.87 -1.08
N CYS A 363 20.42 10.98 0.17
CA CYS A 363 21.75 10.52 0.55
C CYS A 363 21.85 8.99 0.64
N ILE A 364 20.82 8.31 1.16
CA ILE A 364 20.80 6.83 1.18
C ILE A 364 20.78 6.25 -0.22
N GLY A 365 19.94 6.78 -1.10
CA GLY A 365 19.81 6.30 -2.48
C GLY A 365 21.00 6.63 -3.39
N ASP A 366 21.98 7.40 -2.89
CA ASP A 366 23.18 7.78 -3.62
C ASP A 366 24.43 7.17 -2.98
N ASN A 367 25.06 6.24 -3.69
CA ASN A 367 26.28 5.57 -3.26
C ASN A 367 27.47 6.53 -3.06
N ALA A 368 27.47 7.70 -3.73
CA ALA A 368 28.50 8.71 -3.53
C ALA A 368 28.29 9.51 -2.24
N CYS A 369 27.05 9.59 -1.74
CA CYS A 369 26.75 10.39 -0.56
C CYS A 369 27.27 9.71 0.72
N LYS A 370 28.02 10.45 1.53
CA LYS A 370 28.50 10.05 2.86
C LYS A 370 27.83 10.84 3.98
N ALA A 371 27.43 12.07 3.70
CA ALA A 371 26.72 12.93 4.65
C ALA A 371 25.84 13.95 3.91
N PHE A 372 24.98 14.64 4.63
CA PHE A 372 24.28 15.81 4.14
C PHE A 372 24.12 16.87 5.22
N SER A 373 24.02 18.13 4.80
CA SER A 373 23.66 19.24 5.68
C SER A 373 22.32 19.81 5.22
N TYR A 374 21.32 19.73 6.09
CA TYR A 374 20.01 20.32 5.87
C TYR A 374 19.90 21.66 6.60
N VAL A 375 19.43 22.69 5.91
CA VAL A 375 19.21 24.03 6.48
C VAL A 375 17.72 24.32 6.50
N PRO A 376 17.00 24.10 7.63
CA PRO A 376 15.55 24.22 7.69
C PRO A 376 15.03 25.58 7.27
N LYS A 377 15.70 26.67 7.67
CA LYS A 377 15.31 28.05 7.33
C LYS A 377 15.35 28.35 5.84
N LYS A 378 16.15 27.60 5.07
CA LYS A 378 16.32 27.79 3.63
C LYS A 378 15.67 26.68 2.81
N THR A 379 15.13 25.65 3.47
CA THR A 379 14.63 24.41 2.84
C THR A 379 15.66 23.84 1.84
N GLU A 380 16.92 23.81 2.26
CA GLU A 380 18.04 23.42 1.39
C GLU A 380 18.82 22.24 1.96
N CYS A 381 19.06 21.27 1.09
CA CYS A 381 19.93 20.14 1.34
C CYS A 381 21.24 20.27 0.58
N TRP A 382 22.33 19.89 1.24
CA TRP A 382 23.65 19.81 0.62
C TRP A 382 24.23 18.42 0.85
N LEU A 383 24.19 17.57 -0.18
CA LEU A 383 24.75 16.22 -0.14
C LEU A 383 26.26 16.28 -0.32
N LYS A 384 26.95 15.44 0.45
CA LYS A 384 28.40 15.45 0.59
C LYS A 384 28.99 14.08 0.29
N ASP A 385 30.02 14.05 -0.55
CA ASP A 385 30.76 12.83 -0.91
C ASP A 385 32.03 12.64 -0.06
N THR A 386 32.35 13.64 0.76
CA THR A 386 33.54 13.72 1.59
C THR A 386 33.16 14.17 2.99
N ILE A 387 33.70 13.50 4.02
CA ILE A 387 33.50 13.85 5.42
C ILE A 387 34.53 14.91 5.81
N GLY A 388 34.07 16.14 6.05
CA GLY A 388 34.89 17.24 6.55
C GLY A 388 35.07 17.22 8.07
N GLN A 389 35.65 18.29 8.62
CA GLN A 389 35.75 18.47 10.08
C GLN A 389 34.44 19.03 10.66
N PRO A 390 33.88 18.46 11.74
CA PRO A 390 32.67 18.96 12.38
C PRO A 390 32.80 20.42 12.81
N LYS A 391 31.83 21.24 12.42
CA LYS A 391 31.75 22.65 12.80
C LYS A 391 30.38 22.96 13.39
N VAL A 392 30.37 23.53 14.60
CA VAL A 392 29.14 24.03 15.23
C VAL A 392 28.55 25.14 14.36
N THR A 393 27.38 24.87 13.80
CA THR A 393 26.68 25.76 12.87
C THR A 393 25.20 25.76 13.21
N LYS A 394 24.74 26.84 13.87
CA LYS A 394 23.36 26.95 14.37
C LYS A 394 22.36 26.92 13.21
N GLY A 395 21.33 26.09 13.34
CA GLY A 395 20.25 25.98 12.35
C GLY A 395 20.63 25.13 11.13
N VAL A 396 21.60 24.23 11.29
CA VAL A 396 21.92 23.16 10.35
C VAL A 396 21.68 21.83 11.05
N GLU A 397 21.07 20.90 10.34
CA GLU A 397 20.88 19.52 10.77
C GLU A 397 21.77 18.64 9.89
N LEU A 398 22.74 17.96 10.50
CA LEU A 398 23.65 17.04 9.82
C LEU A 398 23.08 15.63 9.87
N GLY A 399 23.10 14.93 8.75
CA GLY A 399 22.99 13.47 8.70
C GLY A 399 24.26 12.87 8.12
N ILE A 400 24.81 11.84 8.76
CA ILE A 400 26.03 11.15 8.34
C ILE A 400 25.81 9.63 8.37
N LYS A 401 26.34 8.93 7.36
CA LYS A 401 26.36 7.46 7.27
C LYS A 401 27.31 6.84 8.28
#